data_AF-A0ABD6B7L6-F1
#
_entry.id   AF-A0ABD6B7L6-F1
#
_cell.length_a   1.000
_cell.length_b   1.000
_cell.length_c   1.000
_cell.angle_alpha   90.00
_cell.angle_beta   90.00
_cell.angle_gamma   90.00
#
_symmetry.space_group_name_H-M   'P 1'
#
loop_
_entity.id
_entity.type
_entity.pdbx_description
1 polymer ?
#
loop_
_entity_poly.entity_id
_entity_poly.type
_entity_poly.pdbx_seq_one_letter_code
_entity_poly.pdbx_strand_id
1 'polypeptide(L)'
;MSTQVDLRDRPEAEHREQLFDALEASESGDSLDIVADRDIDSHLVRYQIERGRSLDWEYADPDAEPRELRLTVGDALDDAAAGTIDVRDLKPQRRHEALLDTFDELGDGEGFVLVNDHDPKPLYHELRSMHGDIVDWEYTSRESGEWRVEVTKTGDSAPTEDDVVTRYDVREIPKEERHPTIHHRYGMIPEGGTMELVAPHEPRPLHREFRERYGESFSWEVVESKVGRCRVRITKEGTHEGDSSSTADDEVAESSDDEVAESSDDEVAESSDDEVAESSDDEVAESSDDEVAESSDDEAVKVAEELDVRDLPPAQRHEQIFEAYEELDVGEGFVLVNDHDPKPLYHQFEAEAGPEFHWSYRKRDPEEFRVLVGKAAVADDAVTEESGAPF
;
A
#
# COMPACT_ATOMS: atom_id res chain seq x y z
N MET A 1 -11.45 -21.34 -36.32
CA MET A 1 -10.59 -22.56 -36.30
C MET A 1 -9.88 -22.59 -34.95
N SER A 2 -9.47 -23.75 -34.40
CA SER A 2 -8.69 -23.76 -33.14
C SER A 2 -7.21 -23.65 -33.48
N THR A 3 -6.59 -22.53 -33.13
CA THR A 3 -5.15 -22.32 -33.31
C THR A 3 -4.44 -22.63 -32.00
N GLN A 4 -3.42 -23.50 -32.03
CA GLN A 4 -2.65 -23.82 -30.83
C GLN A 4 -1.44 -22.89 -30.72
N VAL A 5 -1.29 -22.25 -29.56
CA VAL A 5 -0.14 -21.38 -29.24
C VAL A 5 0.61 -22.00 -28.07
N ASP A 6 1.87 -22.35 -28.27
CA ASP A 6 2.73 -22.90 -27.22
C ASP A 6 3.80 -21.87 -26.84
N LEU A 7 3.67 -21.36 -25.63
CA LEU A 7 4.50 -20.32 -25.05
C LEU A 7 5.59 -20.89 -24.13
N ARG A 8 5.65 -22.20 -23.87
CA ARG A 8 6.60 -22.77 -22.90
C ARG A 8 8.06 -22.65 -23.34
N ASP A 9 8.97 -22.59 -22.36
CA ASP A 9 10.43 -22.59 -22.56
C ASP A 9 10.95 -21.40 -23.40
N ARG A 10 10.20 -20.30 -23.44
CA ARG A 10 10.54 -19.08 -24.18
C ARG A 10 10.96 -17.93 -23.27
N PRO A 11 11.79 -16.99 -23.77
CA PRO A 11 12.08 -15.75 -23.06
C PRO A 11 10.82 -14.90 -22.90
N GLU A 12 10.67 -14.28 -21.73
CA GLU A 12 9.53 -13.40 -21.36
C GLU A 12 9.22 -12.33 -22.41
N ALA A 13 10.27 -11.72 -22.98
CA ALA A 13 10.12 -10.70 -24.00
C ALA A 13 9.50 -11.22 -25.32
N GLU A 14 9.63 -12.52 -25.62
CA GLU A 14 9.06 -13.14 -26.83
C GLU A 14 7.61 -13.59 -26.64
N HIS A 15 7.17 -13.80 -25.39
CA HIS A 15 5.80 -14.27 -25.08
C HIS A 15 4.74 -13.30 -25.57
N ARG A 16 4.92 -12.01 -25.25
CA ARG A 16 3.99 -10.95 -25.66
C ARG A 16 3.89 -10.85 -27.17
N GLU A 17 5.02 -10.78 -27.87
CA GLU A 17 5.05 -10.63 -29.34
C GLU A 17 4.33 -11.80 -30.01
N GLN A 18 4.62 -13.03 -29.59
CA GLN A 18 4.03 -14.23 -30.18
C GLN A 18 2.52 -14.35 -29.90
N LEU A 19 2.09 -13.99 -28.68
CA LEU A 19 0.69 -13.95 -28.31
C LEU A 19 -0.07 -12.91 -29.15
N PHE A 20 0.51 -11.72 -29.30
CA PHE A 20 -0.06 -10.63 -30.10
C PHE A 20 -0.16 -11.02 -31.58
N ASP A 21 0.90 -11.61 -32.15
CA ASP A 21 0.91 -12.09 -33.53
C ASP A 21 -0.19 -13.15 -33.77
N ALA A 22 -0.36 -14.08 -32.82
CA ALA A 22 -1.39 -15.12 -32.91
C ALA A 22 -2.81 -14.54 -32.86
N LEU A 23 -3.03 -13.54 -32.00
CA LEU A 23 -4.31 -12.84 -31.88
C LEU A 23 -4.59 -11.95 -33.11
N GLU A 24 -3.58 -11.24 -33.64
CA GLU A 24 -3.70 -10.44 -34.86
C GLU A 24 -3.99 -11.28 -36.11
N ALA A 25 -3.51 -12.52 -36.14
CA ALA A 25 -3.81 -13.48 -37.20
C ALA A 25 -5.22 -14.09 -37.11
N SER A 26 -5.96 -13.83 -36.02
CA SER A 26 -7.26 -14.44 -35.73
C SER A 26 -8.43 -13.48 -36.00
N GLU A 27 -9.55 -14.04 -36.47
CA GLU A 27 -10.78 -13.29 -36.74
C GLU A 27 -11.75 -13.35 -35.54
N SER A 28 -12.72 -12.44 -35.49
CA SER A 28 -13.78 -12.49 -34.46
C SER A 28 -14.49 -13.86 -34.49
N GLY A 29 -14.61 -14.49 -33.33
CA GLY A 29 -15.17 -15.82 -33.15
C GLY A 29 -14.17 -16.97 -33.32
N ASP A 30 -12.89 -16.70 -33.62
CA ASP A 30 -11.85 -17.72 -33.57
C ASP A 30 -11.48 -18.07 -32.12
N SER A 31 -11.03 -19.32 -31.93
CA SER A 31 -10.58 -19.82 -30.65
C SER A 31 -9.11 -20.20 -30.71
N LEU A 32 -8.37 -19.91 -29.65
CA LEU A 32 -6.97 -20.25 -29.49
C LEU A 32 -6.81 -21.11 -28.25
N ASP A 33 -6.14 -22.25 -28.38
CA ASP A 33 -5.73 -23.08 -27.24
C ASP A 33 -4.28 -22.70 -26.91
N ILE A 34 -4.07 -22.00 -25.79
CA ILE A 34 -2.78 -21.46 -25.38
C ILE A 34 -2.21 -22.31 -24.24
N VAL A 35 -0.93 -22.66 -24.33
CA VAL A 35 -0.18 -23.34 -23.27
C VAL A 35 0.99 -22.45 -22.85
N ALA A 36 1.04 -22.06 -21.57
CA ALA A 36 2.08 -21.18 -21.02
C ALA A 36 2.67 -21.76 -19.73
N ASP A 37 3.94 -21.47 -19.46
CA ASP A 37 4.62 -21.81 -18.20
C ASP A 37 4.56 -20.67 -17.17
N ARG A 38 3.82 -19.59 -17.48
CA ARG A 38 3.69 -18.37 -16.67
C ARG A 38 2.29 -17.76 -16.81
N ASP A 39 2.01 -16.77 -15.97
CA ASP A 39 0.81 -15.93 -16.10
C ASP A 39 0.89 -15.08 -17.38
N ILE A 40 -0.22 -14.99 -18.11
CA ILE A 40 -0.33 -14.20 -19.33
C ILE A 40 -1.55 -13.28 -19.32
N ASP A 41 -2.31 -13.23 -18.21
CA ASP A 41 -3.55 -12.46 -18.11
C ASP A 41 -3.30 -10.96 -18.35
N SER A 42 -2.22 -10.41 -17.81
CA SER A 42 -1.80 -9.02 -18.05
C SER A 42 -1.58 -8.73 -19.54
N HIS A 43 -0.92 -9.63 -20.26
CA HIS A 43 -0.70 -9.48 -21.70
C HIS A 43 -2.00 -9.56 -22.50
N LEU A 44 -2.95 -10.40 -22.09
CA LEU A 44 -4.28 -10.49 -22.71
C LEU A 44 -5.06 -9.20 -22.52
N VAL A 45 -5.09 -8.66 -21.29
CA VAL A 45 -5.73 -7.37 -21.01
C VAL A 45 -5.05 -6.24 -21.79
N ARG A 46 -3.72 -6.24 -21.83
CA ARG A 46 -2.96 -5.25 -22.61
C ARG A 46 -3.30 -5.32 -24.09
N TYR A 47 -3.47 -6.51 -24.65
CA TYR A 47 -3.93 -6.66 -26.03
C TYR A 47 -5.32 -6.05 -26.23
N GLN A 48 -6.27 -6.31 -25.32
CA GLN A 48 -7.61 -5.76 -25.40
C GLN A 48 -7.60 -4.22 -25.43
N ILE A 49 -6.77 -3.60 -24.58
CA ILE A 49 -6.61 -2.14 -24.50
C ILE A 49 -5.91 -1.60 -25.76
N GLU A 50 -4.76 -2.15 -26.14
CA GLU A 50 -3.94 -1.64 -27.25
C GLU A 50 -4.58 -1.85 -28.63
N ARG A 51 -5.41 -2.88 -28.77
CA ARG A 51 -6.04 -3.26 -30.05
C ARG A 51 -7.55 -3.06 -30.09
N GLY A 52 -8.16 -2.66 -28.97
CA GLY A 52 -9.60 -2.44 -28.87
C GLY A 52 -10.38 -3.67 -29.31
N ARG A 53 -10.04 -4.85 -28.79
CA ARG A 53 -10.74 -6.12 -29.08
C ARG A 53 -11.11 -6.82 -27.81
N SER A 54 -12.30 -7.40 -27.73
CA SER A 54 -12.68 -8.18 -26.56
C SER A 54 -12.04 -9.56 -26.66
N LEU A 55 -11.53 -10.05 -25.54
CA LEU A 55 -11.03 -11.41 -25.41
C LEU A 55 -11.74 -12.07 -24.24
N ASP A 56 -12.21 -13.29 -24.46
CA ASP A 56 -12.78 -14.13 -23.41
C ASP A 56 -11.89 -15.36 -23.28
N TRP A 57 -11.42 -15.69 -22.08
CA TRP A 57 -10.61 -16.87 -21.88
C TRP A 57 -11.03 -17.68 -20.66
N GLU A 58 -10.87 -18.99 -20.77
CA GLU A 58 -11.19 -19.95 -19.71
C GLU A 58 -9.97 -20.88 -19.52
N TYR A 59 -9.52 -21.01 -18.29
CA TYR A 59 -8.46 -21.94 -17.93
C TYR A 59 -9.01 -23.37 -17.86
N ALA A 60 -8.29 -24.33 -18.44
CA ALA A 60 -8.65 -25.75 -18.35
C ALA A 60 -8.52 -26.27 -16.91
N ASP A 61 -7.51 -25.78 -16.20
CA ASP A 61 -7.33 -25.96 -14.75
C ASP A 61 -6.60 -24.70 -14.23
N PRO A 62 -7.17 -23.95 -13.28
CA PRO A 62 -6.62 -22.68 -12.80
C PRO A 62 -5.30 -22.86 -12.03
N ASP A 63 -4.94 -24.08 -11.66
CA ASP A 63 -3.79 -24.42 -10.82
C ASP A 63 -2.74 -25.29 -11.49
N ALA A 64 -3.10 -25.95 -12.59
CA ALA A 64 -2.18 -26.82 -13.29
C ALA A 64 -1.03 -26.04 -13.93
N GLU A 65 0.15 -26.66 -13.88
CA GLU A 65 1.33 -26.23 -14.63
C GLU A 65 1.73 -27.35 -15.61
N PRO A 66 1.95 -27.04 -16.90
CA PRO A 66 1.82 -25.73 -17.54
C PRO A 66 0.36 -25.27 -17.63
N ARG A 67 0.14 -23.95 -17.63
CA ARG A 67 -1.18 -23.35 -17.76
C ARG A 67 -1.72 -23.61 -19.15
N GLU A 68 -2.95 -24.12 -19.20
CA GLU A 68 -3.68 -24.34 -20.45
C GLU A 68 -4.95 -23.51 -20.41
N LEU A 69 -5.15 -22.62 -21.37
CA LEU A 69 -6.35 -21.81 -21.50
C LEU A 69 -6.91 -21.88 -22.91
N ARG A 70 -8.24 -21.81 -23.00
CA ARG A 70 -8.94 -21.58 -24.24
C ARG A 70 -9.37 -20.13 -24.30
N LEU A 71 -8.82 -19.41 -25.25
CA LEU A 71 -9.14 -18.03 -25.55
C LEU A 71 -10.09 -17.96 -26.75
N THR A 72 -11.04 -17.03 -26.72
CA THR A 72 -11.93 -16.70 -27.81
C THR A 72 -11.74 -15.22 -28.15
N VAL A 73 -11.48 -14.96 -29.44
CA VAL A 73 -11.35 -13.59 -29.94
C VAL A 73 -12.75 -13.05 -30.19
N GLY A 74 -13.12 -11.98 -29.50
CA GLY A 74 -14.40 -11.30 -29.71
C GLY A 74 -14.29 -10.15 -30.71
N ASP A 75 -15.35 -9.34 -30.75
CA ASP A 75 -15.44 -8.19 -31.65
C ASP A 75 -14.59 -7.01 -31.16
N ALA A 76 -14.51 -5.96 -31.99
CA ALA A 76 -13.88 -4.73 -31.57
C ALA A 76 -14.62 -4.15 -30.35
N LEU A 77 -13.87 -3.80 -29.31
CA LEU A 77 -14.37 -3.01 -28.19
C LEU A 77 -14.82 -1.65 -28.75
N ASP A 78 -15.99 -1.18 -28.33
CA ASP A 78 -16.41 0.18 -28.64
C ASP A 78 -15.34 1.17 -28.11
N ASP A 79 -15.09 2.29 -28.80
CA ASP A 79 -14.04 3.29 -28.46
C ASP A 79 -14.08 3.86 -27.02
N ALA A 80 -15.10 3.49 -26.23
CA ALA A 80 -15.29 3.86 -24.83
C ALA A 80 -15.24 2.66 -23.85
N ALA A 81 -14.98 1.45 -24.32
CA ALA A 81 -14.95 0.25 -23.51
C ALA A 81 -13.52 -0.10 -23.11
N ALA A 82 -13.25 -0.02 -21.81
CA ALA A 82 -12.03 -0.51 -21.20
C ALA A 82 -11.92 -2.04 -21.36
N GLY A 83 -10.69 -2.57 -21.52
CA GLY A 83 -10.47 -4.01 -21.61
C GLY A 83 -11.02 -4.72 -20.36
N THR A 84 -11.65 -5.88 -20.50
CA THR A 84 -12.26 -6.58 -19.34
C THR A 84 -11.34 -7.68 -18.85
N ILE A 85 -11.10 -7.73 -17.54
CA ILE A 85 -10.41 -8.82 -16.85
C ILE A 85 -11.41 -9.55 -15.94
N ASP A 86 -11.65 -10.82 -16.23
CA ASP A 86 -12.48 -11.69 -15.38
C ASP A 86 -11.57 -12.55 -14.51
N VAL A 87 -11.68 -12.37 -13.19
CA VAL A 87 -10.82 -13.03 -12.21
C VAL A 87 -11.58 -14.01 -11.33
N ARG A 88 -12.82 -14.36 -11.68
CA ARG A 88 -13.68 -15.24 -10.88
C ARG A 88 -13.11 -16.65 -10.72
N ASP A 89 -12.50 -17.16 -11.79
CA ASP A 89 -11.92 -18.51 -11.81
C ASP A 89 -10.44 -18.53 -11.38
N LEU A 90 -9.87 -17.36 -11.05
CA LEU A 90 -8.50 -17.24 -10.56
C LEU A 90 -8.42 -17.44 -9.05
N LYS A 91 -7.40 -18.16 -8.59
CA LYS A 91 -7.07 -18.20 -7.16
C LYS A 91 -6.74 -16.80 -6.64
N PRO A 92 -7.06 -16.51 -5.35
CA PRO A 92 -6.84 -15.19 -4.76
C PRO A 92 -5.43 -14.63 -4.97
N GLN A 93 -4.37 -15.42 -4.73
CA GLN A 93 -3.00 -14.94 -4.86
C GLN A 93 -2.66 -14.51 -6.30
N ARG A 94 -3.15 -15.24 -7.30
CA ARG A 94 -2.89 -14.98 -8.73
C ARG A 94 -3.73 -13.83 -9.24
N ARG A 95 -4.97 -13.71 -8.76
CA ARG A 95 -5.83 -12.56 -9.03
C ARG A 95 -5.12 -11.26 -8.64
N HIS A 96 -4.47 -11.23 -7.48
CA HIS A 96 -3.80 -10.01 -7.01
C HIS A 96 -2.63 -9.65 -7.92
N GLU A 97 -1.76 -10.62 -8.22
CA GLU A 97 -0.60 -10.45 -9.11
C GLU A 97 -1.03 -9.95 -10.50
N ALA A 98 -2.00 -10.61 -11.14
CA ALA A 98 -2.50 -10.23 -12.46
C ALA A 98 -3.09 -8.81 -12.49
N LEU A 99 -3.77 -8.38 -11.42
CA LEU A 99 -4.36 -7.05 -11.35
C LEU A 99 -3.32 -5.94 -11.13
N LEU A 100 -2.33 -6.19 -10.28
CA LEU A 100 -1.24 -5.25 -10.04
C LEU A 100 -0.42 -5.05 -11.32
N ASP A 101 0.01 -6.14 -11.95
CA ASP A 101 0.78 -6.08 -13.19
C ASP A 101 0.00 -5.34 -14.29
N THR A 102 -1.29 -5.64 -14.44
CA THR A 102 -2.15 -4.95 -15.41
C THR A 102 -2.22 -3.44 -15.12
N PHE A 103 -2.39 -3.05 -13.86
CA PHE A 103 -2.49 -1.62 -13.48
C PHE A 103 -1.16 -0.87 -13.69
N ASP A 104 -0.04 -1.52 -13.40
CA ASP A 104 1.29 -0.94 -13.62
C ASP A 104 1.56 -0.63 -15.09
N GLU A 105 1.08 -1.49 -15.99
CA GLU A 105 1.20 -1.30 -17.44
C GLU A 105 0.25 -0.24 -18.03
N LEU A 106 -0.76 0.25 -17.28
CA LEU A 106 -1.68 1.28 -17.77
C LEU A 106 -0.99 2.64 -17.95
N GLY A 107 -1.34 3.34 -19.03
CA GLY A 107 -1.05 4.76 -19.22
C GLY A 107 -2.05 5.70 -18.52
N ASP A 108 -1.79 7.00 -18.56
CA ASP A 108 -2.67 8.01 -17.97
C ASP A 108 -4.03 8.05 -18.69
N GLY A 109 -5.11 7.90 -17.93
CA GLY A 109 -6.48 7.84 -18.43
C GLY A 109 -6.86 6.50 -19.05
N GLU A 110 -5.96 5.51 -19.07
CA GLU A 110 -6.30 4.13 -19.42
C GLU A 110 -6.89 3.40 -18.21
N GLY A 111 -7.76 2.43 -18.49
CA GLY A 111 -8.42 1.62 -17.47
C GLY A 111 -8.83 0.26 -18.00
N PHE A 112 -9.29 -0.60 -17.10
CA PHE A 112 -9.86 -1.92 -17.38
C PHE A 112 -11.09 -2.17 -16.49
N VAL A 113 -11.97 -3.07 -16.92
CA VAL A 113 -13.11 -3.53 -16.11
C VAL A 113 -12.73 -4.83 -15.41
N LEU A 114 -12.69 -4.82 -14.09
CA LEU A 114 -12.56 -5.99 -13.23
C LEU A 114 -13.91 -6.68 -13.03
N VAL A 115 -13.98 -7.98 -13.32
CA VAL A 115 -15.11 -8.85 -12.98
C VAL A 115 -14.70 -9.82 -11.89
N ASN A 116 -15.38 -9.77 -10.74
CA ASN A 116 -15.09 -10.61 -9.58
C ASN A 116 -16.37 -11.32 -9.08
N ASP A 117 -16.21 -12.42 -8.34
CA ASP A 117 -17.31 -13.26 -7.85
C ASP A 117 -17.86 -12.73 -6.52
N HIS A 118 -17.06 -11.93 -5.81
CA HIS A 118 -17.39 -11.19 -4.60
C HIS A 118 -16.97 -9.73 -4.72
N ASP A 119 -17.26 -8.91 -3.71
CA ASP A 119 -16.88 -7.51 -3.69
C ASP A 119 -15.33 -7.35 -3.74
N PRO A 120 -14.76 -6.77 -4.79
CA PRO A 120 -13.31 -6.61 -4.94
C PRO A 120 -12.75 -5.44 -4.10
N LYS A 121 -13.48 -4.88 -3.14
CA LYS A 121 -13.01 -3.80 -2.26
C LYS A 121 -11.62 -4.01 -1.62
N PRO A 122 -11.19 -5.22 -1.21
CA PRO A 122 -9.81 -5.43 -0.72
C PRO A 122 -8.75 -5.06 -1.77
N LEU A 123 -8.99 -5.39 -3.04
CA LEU A 123 -8.09 -5.08 -4.16
C LEU A 123 -7.98 -3.57 -4.40
N TYR A 124 -9.07 -2.83 -4.22
CA TYR A 124 -9.05 -1.37 -4.26
C TYR A 124 -8.09 -0.79 -3.21
N HIS A 125 -8.18 -1.28 -1.97
CA HIS A 125 -7.30 -0.82 -0.90
C HIS A 125 -5.84 -1.16 -1.18
N GLU A 126 -5.56 -2.32 -1.75
CA GLU A 126 -4.22 -2.74 -2.16
C GLU A 126 -3.64 -1.85 -3.27
N LEU A 127 -4.37 -1.68 -4.37
CA LEU A 127 -3.99 -0.79 -5.47
C LEU A 127 -3.80 0.65 -4.99
N ARG A 128 -4.72 1.17 -4.16
CA ARG A 128 -4.60 2.50 -3.58
C ARG A 128 -3.41 2.60 -2.63
N SER A 129 -3.09 1.54 -1.88
CA SER A 129 -1.94 1.46 -0.99
C SER A 129 -0.61 1.49 -1.76
N MET A 130 -0.55 0.87 -2.94
CA MET A 130 0.64 0.83 -3.79
C MET A 130 0.77 2.09 -4.65
N HIS A 131 -0.26 2.43 -5.42
CA HIS A 131 -0.20 3.47 -6.45
C HIS A 131 -0.69 4.84 -5.97
N GLY A 132 -1.47 4.90 -4.88
CA GLY A 132 -1.94 6.17 -4.29
C GLY A 132 -3.23 6.66 -4.92
N ASP A 133 -3.44 7.98 -4.91
CA ASP A 133 -4.69 8.59 -5.39
C ASP A 133 -4.77 8.69 -6.93
N ILE A 134 -3.94 7.94 -7.66
CA ILE A 134 -4.07 7.78 -9.12
C ILE A 134 -5.04 6.64 -9.49
N VAL A 135 -5.50 5.86 -8.51
CA VAL A 135 -6.46 4.78 -8.73
C VAL A 135 -7.88 5.34 -8.63
N ASP A 136 -8.56 5.43 -9.76
CA ASP A 136 -10.01 5.67 -9.80
C ASP A 136 -10.74 4.33 -9.88
N TRP A 137 -11.82 4.21 -9.11
CA TRP A 137 -12.50 2.94 -8.84
C TRP A 137 -14.01 3.16 -8.83
N GLU A 138 -14.68 2.74 -9.90
CA GLU A 138 -16.12 2.89 -10.05
C GLU A 138 -16.82 1.54 -10.16
N TYR A 139 -17.86 1.32 -9.36
CA TYR A 139 -18.66 0.10 -9.46
C TYR A 139 -19.70 0.25 -10.56
N THR A 140 -19.55 -0.49 -11.65
CA THR A 140 -20.51 -0.55 -12.75
C THR A 140 -21.64 -1.56 -12.47
N SER A 141 -21.35 -2.65 -11.75
CA SER A 141 -22.36 -3.63 -11.29
C SER A 141 -21.99 -4.24 -9.94
N ARG A 142 -23.01 -4.56 -9.13
CA ARG A 142 -22.90 -5.17 -7.80
C ARG A 142 -23.89 -6.32 -7.64
N GLU A 143 -24.00 -7.16 -8.67
CA GLU A 143 -24.93 -8.27 -8.67
C GLU A 143 -24.36 -9.46 -7.87
N SER A 144 -25.24 -10.22 -7.21
CA SER A 144 -24.83 -11.38 -6.42
C SER A 144 -24.15 -12.43 -7.32
N GLY A 145 -22.84 -12.61 -7.15
CA GLY A 145 -22.00 -13.51 -7.96
C GLY A 145 -21.34 -12.87 -9.19
N GLU A 146 -21.57 -11.58 -9.43
CA GLU A 146 -20.92 -10.84 -10.51
C GLU A 146 -20.78 -9.36 -10.15
N TRP A 147 -19.58 -9.00 -9.70
CA TRP A 147 -19.19 -7.63 -9.39
C TRP A 147 -18.38 -7.08 -10.55
N ARG A 148 -18.80 -5.94 -11.09
CA ARG A 148 -18.05 -5.23 -12.14
C ARG A 148 -17.56 -3.90 -11.60
N VAL A 149 -16.26 -3.69 -11.72
CA VAL A 149 -15.61 -2.45 -11.33
C VAL A 149 -14.76 -1.94 -12.48
N GLU A 150 -14.98 -0.70 -12.87
CA GLU A 150 -14.06 0.02 -13.74
C GLU A 150 -12.91 0.58 -12.89
N VAL A 151 -11.70 0.17 -13.25
CA VAL A 151 -10.45 0.62 -12.61
C VAL A 151 -9.72 1.48 -13.63
N THR A 152 -9.51 2.75 -13.31
CA THR A 152 -8.86 3.71 -14.21
C THR A 152 -7.63 4.32 -13.54
N LYS A 153 -6.53 4.42 -14.27
CA LYS A 153 -5.34 5.14 -13.82
C LYS A 153 -5.50 6.62 -14.18
N THR A 154 -5.81 7.44 -13.19
CA THR A 154 -6.04 8.87 -13.39
C THR A 154 -4.74 9.66 -13.51
N GLY A 155 -4.69 10.52 -14.53
CA GLY A 155 -3.59 11.46 -14.75
C GLY A 155 -3.66 12.72 -13.87
N ASP A 156 -4.53 12.79 -12.85
CA ASP A 156 -4.61 13.95 -11.92
C ASP A 156 -3.42 14.03 -10.94
N SER A 157 -2.42 13.17 -11.13
CA SER A 157 -1.04 13.41 -10.71
C SER A 157 -0.12 13.61 -11.90
N ALA A 158 -0.49 14.44 -12.89
CA ALA A 158 0.42 14.85 -13.95
C ALA A 158 1.65 15.53 -13.32
N PRO A 159 2.87 15.00 -13.52
CA PRO A 159 4.08 15.70 -13.11
C PRO A 159 4.18 16.96 -13.96
N THR A 160 3.98 18.14 -13.35
CA THR A 160 4.54 19.36 -13.93
C THR A 160 6.03 19.17 -13.97
N GLU A 161 6.58 19.10 -15.19
CA GLU A 161 8.00 19.10 -15.56
C GLU A 161 8.92 19.47 -14.39
N ASP A 162 9.37 18.45 -13.65
CA ASP A 162 10.48 18.40 -12.69
C ASP A 162 10.28 17.15 -11.81
N ASP A 163 10.81 16.00 -12.24
CA ASP A 163 11.25 14.84 -11.44
C ASP A 163 10.39 14.32 -10.26
N VAL A 164 9.07 14.60 -10.17
CA VAL A 164 8.19 14.04 -9.11
C VAL A 164 7.52 12.75 -9.60
N VAL A 165 7.90 11.62 -8.98
CA VAL A 165 7.43 10.26 -9.28
C VAL A 165 6.04 9.98 -8.69
N THR A 166 5.67 10.55 -7.54
CA THR A 166 4.35 10.28 -6.91
C THR A 166 3.95 11.39 -5.93
N ARG A 167 2.69 11.83 -5.96
CA ARG A 167 2.10 12.76 -4.97
C ARG A 167 1.15 12.00 -4.03
N TYR A 168 1.22 12.29 -2.74
CA TYR A 168 0.55 11.52 -1.70
C TYR A 168 -0.10 12.40 -0.64
N ASP A 169 -1.41 12.30 -0.46
CA ASP A 169 -2.13 13.05 0.56
C ASP A 169 -2.24 12.26 1.87
N VAL A 170 -1.47 12.66 2.88
CA VAL A 170 -1.42 11.95 4.16
C VAL A 170 -2.59 12.25 5.08
N ARG A 171 -3.48 13.16 4.67
CA ARG A 171 -4.65 13.57 5.48
C ARG A 171 -5.73 12.49 5.51
N GLU A 172 -5.86 11.74 4.42
CA GLU A 172 -6.85 10.67 4.24
C GLU A 172 -6.44 9.36 4.95
N ILE A 173 -5.21 9.30 5.46
CA ILE A 173 -4.67 8.11 6.14
C ILE A 173 -4.86 8.26 7.66
N PRO A 174 -5.27 7.19 8.36
CA PRO A 174 -5.23 7.13 9.82
C PRO A 174 -3.85 7.51 10.36
N LYS A 175 -3.80 8.31 11.44
CA LYS A 175 -2.54 8.88 11.96
C LYS A 175 -1.48 7.82 12.28
N GLU A 176 -1.91 6.66 12.75
CA GLU A 176 -1.06 5.53 13.14
C GLU A 176 -0.38 4.85 11.94
N GLU A 177 -0.95 5.00 10.73
CA GLU A 177 -0.46 4.33 9.51
C GLU A 177 0.31 5.26 8.58
N ARG A 178 0.20 6.57 8.78
CA ARG A 178 0.88 7.58 7.95
C ARG A 178 2.37 7.28 7.79
N HIS A 179 3.09 7.14 8.89
CA HIS A 179 4.54 6.99 8.84
C HIS A 179 4.98 5.64 8.23
N PRO A 180 4.43 4.48 8.68
CA PRO A 180 4.72 3.19 8.04
C PRO A 180 4.49 3.20 6.52
N THR A 181 3.35 3.72 6.07
CA THR A 181 3.02 3.74 4.64
C THR A 181 3.93 4.66 3.84
N ILE A 182 4.30 5.83 4.39
CA ILE A 182 5.25 6.74 3.74
C ILE A 182 6.64 6.12 3.62
N HIS A 183 7.11 5.42 4.67
CA HIS A 183 8.39 4.72 4.65
C HIS A 183 8.43 3.57 3.64
N HIS A 184 7.37 2.76 3.59
CA HIS A 184 7.23 1.69 2.61
C HIS A 184 7.31 2.24 1.19
N ARG A 185 6.55 3.31 0.91
CA ARG A 185 6.55 3.97 -0.40
C ARG A 185 7.90 4.55 -0.77
N TYR A 186 8.56 5.24 0.15
CA TYR A 186 9.91 5.75 -0.08
C TYR A 186 10.92 4.64 -0.43
N GLY A 187 10.75 3.44 0.15
CA GLY A 187 11.54 2.26 -0.19
C GLY A 187 11.41 1.83 -1.65
N MET A 188 10.19 1.89 -2.19
CA MET A 188 9.84 1.48 -3.56
C MET A 188 10.29 2.48 -4.63
N ILE A 189 10.64 3.71 -4.25
CA ILE A 189 11.11 4.73 -5.19
C ILE A 189 12.52 4.34 -5.68
N PRO A 190 12.79 4.36 -6.99
CA PRO A 190 14.14 4.14 -7.52
C PRO A 190 15.08 5.28 -7.09
N GLU A 191 16.39 5.04 -7.10
CA GLU A 191 17.37 6.10 -6.81
C GLU A 191 17.22 7.28 -7.78
N GLY A 192 17.28 8.51 -7.26
CA GLY A 192 16.98 9.73 -8.01
C GLY A 192 15.48 10.08 -8.07
N GLY A 193 14.59 9.17 -7.70
CA GLY A 193 13.16 9.42 -7.70
C GLY A 193 12.71 10.34 -6.56
N THR A 194 11.64 11.10 -6.80
CA THR A 194 11.08 12.04 -5.83
C THR A 194 9.62 11.75 -5.49
N MET A 195 9.27 11.76 -4.21
CA MET A 195 7.87 11.76 -3.76
C MET A 195 7.45 13.11 -3.19
N GLU A 196 6.17 13.43 -3.29
CA GLU A 196 5.56 14.59 -2.67
C GLU A 196 4.49 14.18 -1.65
N LEU A 197 4.56 14.71 -0.43
CA LEU A 197 3.60 14.52 0.64
C LEU A 197 2.73 15.78 0.84
N VAL A 198 1.42 15.63 0.98
CA VAL A 198 0.48 16.68 1.38
C VAL A 198 -0.01 16.41 2.79
N ALA A 199 0.41 17.22 3.75
CA ALA A 199 0.10 17.08 5.17
C ALA A 199 -0.73 18.29 5.68
N PRO A 200 -1.46 18.18 6.80
CA PRO A 200 -2.21 19.32 7.35
C PRO A 200 -1.29 20.38 7.97
N HIS A 201 -0.08 19.99 8.34
CA HIS A 201 1.00 20.83 8.87
C HIS A 201 2.35 20.20 8.49
N GLU A 202 3.45 20.93 8.70
CA GLU A 202 4.80 20.40 8.50
C GLU A 202 5.02 19.11 9.31
N PRO A 203 5.35 17.97 8.69
CA PRO A 203 5.47 16.69 9.37
C PRO A 203 6.87 16.52 9.98
N ARG A 204 7.19 17.33 10.99
CA ARG A 204 8.49 17.29 11.69
C ARG A 204 8.85 15.94 12.32
N PRO A 205 7.91 15.19 12.93
CA PRO A 205 8.21 13.86 13.47
C PRO A 205 8.69 12.89 12.37
N LEU A 206 7.96 12.87 11.25
CA LEU A 206 8.32 12.07 10.07
C LEU A 206 9.70 12.45 9.51
N HIS A 207 10.00 13.75 9.40
CA HIS A 207 11.33 14.20 8.95
C HIS A 207 12.46 13.70 9.88
N ARG A 208 12.21 13.65 11.20
CA ARG A 208 13.18 13.09 12.15
C ARG A 208 13.38 11.59 11.92
N GLU A 209 12.29 10.84 11.77
CA GLU A 209 12.33 9.40 11.50
C GLU A 209 13.05 9.08 10.18
N PHE A 210 12.85 9.89 9.15
CA PHE A 210 13.59 9.78 7.89
C PHE A 210 15.09 10.00 8.08
N ARG A 211 15.49 11.03 8.84
CA ARG A 211 16.91 11.27 9.15
C ARG A 211 17.53 10.12 9.97
N GLU A 212 16.79 9.57 10.92
CA GLU A 212 17.24 8.45 11.74
C GLU A 212 17.38 7.15 10.94
N ARG A 213 16.49 6.90 9.97
CA ARG A 213 16.44 5.65 9.20
C ARG A 213 17.30 5.67 7.94
N TYR A 214 17.34 6.79 7.23
CA TYR A 214 18.00 6.92 5.91
C TYR A 214 19.20 7.87 5.93
N GLY A 215 19.50 8.52 7.06
CA GLY A 215 20.67 9.38 7.21
C GLY A 215 20.64 10.59 6.26
N GLU A 216 21.62 10.67 5.37
CA GLU A 216 21.77 11.73 4.36
C GLU A 216 21.46 11.24 2.93
N SER A 217 20.92 10.03 2.76
CA SER A 217 20.60 9.47 1.43
C SER A 217 19.26 9.99 0.86
N PHE A 218 18.86 11.21 1.25
CA PHE A 218 17.63 11.84 0.82
C PHE A 218 17.67 13.35 1.00
N SER A 219 16.94 14.07 0.14
CA SER A 219 16.66 15.49 0.32
C SER A 219 15.22 15.69 0.83
N TRP A 220 15.02 16.75 1.62
CA TRP A 220 13.71 17.11 2.18
C TRP A 220 13.45 18.60 1.96
N GLU A 221 12.47 18.93 1.13
CA GLU A 221 12.12 20.29 0.74
C GLU A 221 10.66 20.58 1.09
N VAL A 222 10.40 21.68 1.82
CA VAL A 222 9.02 22.14 2.05
C VAL A 222 8.61 23.09 0.93
N VAL A 223 7.89 22.56 -0.06
CA VAL A 223 7.49 23.27 -1.28
C VAL A 223 6.33 24.24 -1.02
N GLU A 224 5.41 23.90 -0.11
CA GLU A 224 4.28 24.74 0.24
C GLU A 224 3.99 24.66 1.74
N SER A 225 3.75 25.80 2.39
CA SER A 225 3.34 25.84 3.79
C SER A 225 2.22 26.85 3.99
N LYS A 226 0.97 26.37 3.85
CA LYS A 226 -0.26 27.10 4.16
C LYS A 226 -0.95 26.47 5.38
N VAL A 227 -1.81 27.25 6.04
CA VAL A 227 -2.59 26.76 7.18
C VAL A 227 -3.50 25.61 6.73
N GLY A 228 -3.34 24.42 7.32
CA GLY A 228 -4.10 23.22 6.96
C GLY A 228 -3.62 22.48 5.72
N ARG A 229 -2.53 22.95 5.08
CA ARG A 229 -1.92 22.30 3.90
C ARG A 229 -0.43 22.63 3.78
N CYS A 230 0.40 21.65 4.04
CA CYS A 230 1.83 21.66 3.83
C CYS A 230 2.20 20.62 2.76
N ARG A 231 3.00 21.01 1.77
CA ARG A 231 3.56 20.10 0.78
C ARG A 231 5.05 19.94 1.03
N VAL A 232 5.48 18.69 1.12
CA VAL A 232 6.88 18.32 1.30
C VAL A 232 7.29 17.46 0.13
N ARG A 233 8.46 17.71 -0.43
CA ARG A 233 9.10 16.90 -1.45
C ARG A 233 10.27 16.15 -0.82
N ILE A 234 10.34 14.85 -1.07
CA ILE A 234 11.39 13.95 -0.58
C ILE A 234 12.03 13.28 -1.78
N THR A 235 13.30 13.55 -2.04
CA THR A 235 14.04 12.91 -3.15
C THR A 235 14.99 11.88 -2.59
N LYS A 236 15.01 10.68 -3.20
CA LYS A 236 15.94 9.62 -2.83
C LYS A 236 17.27 9.85 -3.53
N GLU A 237 18.31 10.12 -2.77
CA GLU A 237 19.65 10.34 -3.31
C GLU A 237 20.38 8.99 -3.37
N GLY A 238 20.93 8.65 -4.54
CA GLY A 238 21.69 7.42 -4.71
C GLY A 238 22.96 7.43 -3.85
N THR A 239 23.30 6.31 -3.24
CA THR A 239 24.57 6.17 -2.53
C THR A 239 25.72 6.26 -3.52
N HIS A 240 26.36 7.43 -3.61
CA HIS A 240 27.65 7.56 -4.28
C HIS A 240 28.71 6.81 -3.45
N GLU A 241 29.09 5.61 -3.89
CA GLU A 241 30.35 5.00 -3.49
C GLU A 241 31.51 5.91 -3.91
N GLY A 242 32.05 6.63 -2.93
CA GLY A 242 33.42 7.13 -2.85
C GLY A 242 33.97 7.95 -4.01
N ASP A 243 34.09 9.26 -3.82
CA ASP A 243 35.33 9.94 -4.19
C ASP A 243 35.60 11.13 -3.25
N SER A 244 36.46 10.91 -2.26
CA SER A 244 37.20 11.98 -1.61
C SER A 244 38.20 12.53 -2.62
N SER A 245 37.86 13.64 -3.26
CA SER A 245 38.83 14.47 -3.97
C SER A 245 38.50 15.94 -3.77
N SER A 246 39.27 16.55 -2.88
CA SER A 246 39.47 18.00 -2.80
C SER A 246 39.98 18.55 -4.14
N THR A 247 39.31 19.57 -4.69
CA THR A 247 39.97 20.63 -5.47
C THR A 247 39.17 21.92 -5.33
N ALA A 248 39.83 22.93 -4.75
CA ALA A 248 39.45 24.34 -4.84
C ALA A 248 39.82 24.90 -6.21
N ASP A 249 39.06 25.91 -6.65
CA ASP A 249 39.39 27.05 -7.54
C ASP A 249 38.02 27.64 -7.94
N ASP A 250 37.50 28.68 -7.29
CA ASP A 250 37.81 30.12 -7.44
C ASP A 250 37.70 30.61 -8.90
N GLU A 251 36.92 31.68 -9.12
CA GLU A 251 37.20 32.87 -9.96
C GLU A 251 35.93 33.77 -10.07
N VAL A 252 35.93 34.88 -9.28
CA VAL A 252 35.59 36.31 -9.56
C VAL A 252 34.44 36.70 -10.53
N ALA A 253 33.66 37.78 -10.41
CA ALA A 253 33.52 39.01 -9.58
C ALA A 253 32.03 39.48 -9.78
N GLU A 254 31.42 40.47 -9.13
CA GLU A 254 31.71 41.92 -9.21
C GLU A 254 31.17 42.69 -7.99
N SER A 255 31.84 43.80 -7.70
CA SER A 255 31.93 44.63 -6.49
C SER A 255 30.84 45.70 -6.28
N SER A 256 30.74 46.22 -5.04
CA SER A 256 30.86 47.66 -4.73
C SER A 256 31.11 47.94 -3.23
N ASP A 257 32.16 48.74 -2.99
CA ASP A 257 32.51 49.68 -1.89
C ASP A 257 32.31 49.27 -0.41
N ASP A 258 33.24 49.49 0.53
CA ASP A 258 33.75 50.80 0.96
C ASP A 258 34.76 50.57 2.13
N GLU A 259 35.94 51.18 1.98
CA GLU A 259 36.76 51.90 2.98
C GLU A 259 37.35 51.23 4.26
N VAL A 260 38.69 51.13 4.21
CA VAL A 260 39.75 51.54 5.18
C VAL A 260 39.74 51.08 6.65
N ALA A 261 40.83 50.42 7.06
CA ALA A 261 41.87 51.01 7.93
C ALA A 261 42.92 49.95 8.33
N GLU A 262 44.15 50.39 8.41
CA GLU A 262 45.35 49.56 8.44
C GLU A 262 45.90 49.36 9.85
N SER A 263 46.75 48.33 9.97
CA SER A 263 47.99 48.26 10.75
C SER A 263 48.08 47.13 11.78
N SER A 264 49.11 46.30 11.56
CA SER A 264 50.10 45.83 12.54
C SER A 264 49.62 44.89 13.64
N ASP A 265 50.37 43.91 14.13
CA ASP A 265 51.59 43.19 13.80
C ASP A 265 51.65 42.12 14.93
N ASP A 266 52.43 41.08 14.72
CA ASP A 266 53.17 40.37 15.77
C ASP A 266 52.44 39.45 16.78
N GLU A 267 52.68 38.15 16.56
CA GLU A 267 53.38 37.23 17.47
C GLU A 267 52.69 36.63 18.71
N VAL A 268 52.84 35.29 18.75
CA VAL A 268 53.11 34.38 19.89
C VAL A 268 52.08 34.22 21.01
N ALA A 269 51.71 32.97 21.26
CA ALA A 269 52.23 32.18 22.38
C ALA A 269 51.20 31.15 22.85
N GLU A 270 51.72 29.94 23.01
CA GLU A 270 51.05 28.76 23.52
C GLU A 270 50.92 28.81 25.05
N SER A 271 50.34 27.75 25.64
CA SER A 271 50.10 27.45 27.07
C SER A 271 48.68 27.77 27.55
N SER A 272 48.04 27.01 28.43
CA SER A 272 48.26 25.68 29.01
C SER A 272 46.96 25.33 29.76
N ASP A 273 46.76 24.04 30.05
CA ASP A 273 45.93 23.46 31.11
C ASP A 273 45.53 24.41 32.27
N ASP A 274 44.29 24.30 32.74
CA ASP A 274 44.07 24.04 34.16
C ASP A 274 42.71 23.38 34.40
N GLU A 275 42.67 22.60 35.47
CA GLU A 275 41.69 21.57 35.77
C GLU A 275 40.59 22.05 36.74
N VAL A 276 39.71 21.10 37.07
CA VAL A 276 38.84 20.96 38.25
C VAL A 276 37.57 21.81 38.36
N ALA A 277 36.43 21.11 38.42
CA ALA A 277 35.61 21.07 39.63
C ALA A 277 34.49 20.00 39.50
N GLU A 278 34.46 19.12 40.49
CA GLU A 278 33.43 18.09 40.68
C GLU A 278 32.25 18.62 41.52
N SER A 279 31.24 17.77 41.67
CA SER A 279 29.99 17.86 42.48
C SER A 279 28.74 18.18 41.63
N SER A 280 27.60 17.49 41.76
CA SER A 280 27.08 16.66 42.84
C SER A 280 26.06 15.64 42.31
N ASP A 281 25.85 14.56 43.07
CA ASP A 281 24.69 13.66 43.12
C ASP A 281 23.35 14.22 42.62
N ASP A 282 22.60 13.41 41.88
CA ASP A 282 21.15 13.28 42.09
C ASP A 282 20.66 11.89 41.59
N GLU A 283 20.55 10.96 42.54
CA GLU A 283 19.45 9.99 42.74
C GLU A 283 18.76 9.42 41.48
N VAL A 284 19.14 8.19 41.12
CA VAL A 284 18.33 7.30 40.28
C VAL A 284 17.12 6.80 41.09
N ALA A 285 15.97 7.46 40.91
CA ALA A 285 14.69 6.96 41.36
C ALA A 285 14.11 6.01 40.30
N GLU A 286 14.10 4.72 40.62
CA GLU A 286 13.27 3.72 39.98
C GLU A 286 11.80 3.98 40.35
N SER A 287 10.95 4.16 39.34
CA SER A 287 9.49 4.02 39.41
C SER A 287 8.95 4.30 38.00
N SER A 288 7.97 3.61 37.44
CA SER A 288 7.15 2.46 37.83
C SER A 288 6.34 2.13 36.57
N ASP A 289 5.97 0.86 36.42
CA ASP A 289 4.72 0.40 35.79
C ASP A 289 3.98 1.38 34.87
N ASP A 290 4.09 1.16 33.56
CA ASP A 290 3.00 1.50 32.65
C ASP A 290 1.96 0.37 32.78
N GLU A 291 1.18 0.46 33.87
CA GLU A 291 -0.05 -0.30 33.98
C GLU A 291 -0.95 0.16 32.84
N VAL A 292 -1.06 -0.73 31.85
CA VAL A 292 -2.06 -0.65 30.79
C VAL A 292 -3.40 -0.47 31.47
N ALA A 293 -3.95 0.74 31.37
CA ALA A 293 -5.30 1.02 31.84
C ALA A 293 -6.23 0.05 31.11
N GLU A 294 -6.71 -0.96 31.83
CA GLU A 294 -7.76 -1.85 31.37
C GLU A 294 -8.95 -0.98 30.99
N SER A 295 -9.19 -0.83 29.68
CA SER A 295 -10.38 -0.18 29.17
C SER A 295 -11.59 -0.95 29.69
N SER A 296 -12.51 -0.26 30.33
CA SER A 296 -13.75 -0.80 30.93
C SER A 296 -14.65 -1.57 29.94
N ASP A 297 -14.31 -1.56 28.65
CA ASP A 297 -14.96 -2.31 27.56
C ASP A 297 -14.56 -3.80 27.50
N ASP A 298 -13.41 -4.19 28.09
CA ASP A 298 -12.94 -5.59 28.07
C ASP A 298 -13.68 -6.52 29.06
N GLU A 299 -14.39 -5.97 30.07
CA GLU A 299 -15.24 -6.78 30.98
C GLU A 299 -16.50 -7.34 30.29
N ALA A 300 -16.83 -6.86 29.07
CA ALA A 300 -18.01 -7.27 28.33
C ALA A 300 -17.83 -8.59 27.54
N VAL A 301 -16.58 -9.05 27.35
CA VAL A 301 -16.24 -10.22 26.52
C VAL A 301 -15.44 -11.24 27.33
N LYS A 302 -16.02 -12.40 27.57
CA LYS A 302 -15.35 -13.53 28.24
C LYS A 302 -14.45 -14.25 27.26
N VAL A 303 -13.17 -14.36 27.59
CA VAL A 303 -12.22 -15.14 26.81
C VAL A 303 -12.53 -16.63 26.98
N ALA A 304 -12.96 -17.27 25.90
CA ALA A 304 -13.22 -18.70 25.81
C ALA A 304 -11.92 -19.48 25.64
N GLU A 305 -11.10 -19.12 24.64
CA GLU A 305 -9.87 -19.84 24.26
C GLU A 305 -8.77 -18.93 23.68
N GLU A 306 -7.56 -19.45 23.52
CA GLU A 306 -6.43 -18.81 22.83
C GLU A 306 -6.18 -19.54 21.50
N LEU A 307 -6.14 -18.80 20.39
CA LEU A 307 -5.92 -19.29 19.04
C LEU A 307 -4.57 -18.78 18.52
N ASP A 308 -3.56 -19.65 18.56
CA ASP A 308 -2.22 -19.36 18.02
C ASP A 308 -2.13 -19.81 16.56
N VAL A 309 -1.88 -18.85 15.67
CA VAL A 309 -1.87 -19.08 14.22
C VAL A 309 -0.49 -18.96 13.58
N ARG A 310 0.56 -18.75 14.38
CA ARG A 310 1.93 -18.47 13.88
C ARG A 310 2.51 -19.63 13.07
N ASP A 311 2.20 -20.86 13.46
CA ASP A 311 2.71 -22.07 12.80
C ASP A 311 1.82 -22.55 11.63
N LEU A 312 0.69 -21.89 11.38
CA LEU A 312 -0.24 -22.27 10.33
C LEU A 312 0.13 -21.62 8.98
N PRO A 313 -0.12 -22.28 7.84
CA PRO A 313 -0.06 -21.64 6.52
C PRO A 313 -1.08 -20.49 6.42
N PRO A 314 -0.77 -19.36 5.72
CA PRO A 314 -1.63 -18.17 5.67
C PRO A 314 -3.10 -18.43 5.30
N ALA A 315 -3.37 -19.35 4.37
CA ALA A 315 -4.73 -19.72 3.99
C ALA A 315 -5.51 -20.40 5.14
N GLN A 316 -4.85 -21.24 5.91
CA GLN A 316 -5.45 -21.95 7.05
C GLN A 316 -5.59 -21.07 8.29
N ARG A 317 -4.78 -20.00 8.40
CA ARG A 317 -4.92 -18.98 9.46
C ARG A 317 -6.27 -18.31 9.35
N HIS A 318 -6.60 -17.77 8.17
CA HIS A 318 -7.85 -17.05 7.95
C HIS A 318 -9.06 -17.95 8.19
N GLU A 319 -9.09 -19.14 7.58
CA GLU A 319 -10.20 -20.09 7.75
C GLU A 319 -10.49 -20.39 9.23
N GLN A 320 -9.45 -20.73 10.01
CA GLN A 320 -9.63 -21.04 11.45
C GLN A 320 -10.02 -19.83 12.30
N ILE A 321 -9.53 -18.64 11.97
CA ILE A 321 -9.86 -17.41 12.72
C ILE A 321 -11.34 -17.04 12.52
N PHE A 322 -11.85 -17.18 11.29
CA PHE A 322 -13.25 -16.89 11.00
C PHE A 322 -14.18 -17.98 11.53
N GLU A 323 -13.82 -19.26 11.40
CA GLU A 323 -14.58 -20.37 12.00
C GLU A 323 -14.69 -20.19 13.52
N ALA A 324 -13.57 -19.91 14.20
CA ALA A 324 -13.56 -19.64 15.63
C ALA A 324 -14.43 -18.45 16.03
N TYR A 325 -14.56 -17.42 15.17
CA TYR A 325 -15.41 -16.26 15.43
C TYR A 325 -16.89 -16.54 15.20
N GLU A 326 -17.24 -17.30 14.15
CA GLU A 326 -18.62 -17.68 13.84
C GLU A 326 -19.23 -18.51 14.98
N GLU A 327 -18.43 -19.39 15.59
CA GLU A 327 -18.84 -20.27 16.69
C GLU A 327 -19.06 -19.55 18.04
N LEU A 328 -18.60 -18.31 18.21
CA LEU A 328 -18.77 -17.56 19.47
C LEU A 328 -20.23 -17.19 19.75
N ASP A 329 -20.64 -17.32 21.02
CA ASP A 329 -21.87 -16.67 21.50
C ASP A 329 -21.62 -15.18 21.83
N VAL A 330 -22.71 -14.40 21.89
CA VAL A 330 -22.63 -12.99 22.33
C VAL A 330 -22.13 -12.92 23.77
N GLY A 331 -21.08 -12.13 23.98
CA GLY A 331 -20.34 -12.01 25.24
C GLY A 331 -19.12 -12.92 25.33
N GLU A 332 -18.75 -13.64 24.26
CA GLU A 332 -17.58 -14.50 24.18
C GLU A 332 -16.55 -13.99 23.16
N GLY A 333 -15.29 -14.36 23.37
CA GLY A 333 -14.18 -14.02 22.49
C GLY A 333 -13.01 -14.98 22.65
N PHE A 334 -12.05 -14.94 21.74
CA PHE A 334 -10.79 -15.68 21.83
C PHE A 334 -9.60 -14.73 21.68
N VAL A 335 -8.45 -15.13 22.22
CA VAL A 335 -7.19 -14.40 22.03
C VAL A 335 -6.47 -14.95 20.81
N LEU A 336 -6.40 -14.17 19.74
CA LEU A 336 -5.59 -14.43 18.56
C LEU A 336 -4.12 -14.12 18.86
N VAL A 337 -3.23 -15.09 18.59
CA VAL A 337 -1.77 -14.89 18.64
C VAL A 337 -1.20 -14.96 17.23
N ASN A 338 -0.60 -13.85 16.76
CA ASN A 338 -0.05 -13.72 15.42
C ASN A 338 1.42 -13.26 15.42
N ASP A 339 2.16 -13.60 14.37
CA ASP A 339 3.59 -13.28 14.18
C ASP A 339 3.81 -11.90 13.53
N HIS A 340 2.73 -11.24 13.11
CA HIS A 340 2.70 -9.88 12.57
C HIS A 340 1.43 -9.17 13.00
N ASP A 341 1.35 -7.86 12.78
CA ASP A 341 0.18 -7.06 13.14
C ASP A 341 -1.05 -7.49 12.29
N PRO A 342 -2.13 -8.04 12.90
CA PRO A 342 -3.30 -8.54 12.17
C PRO A 342 -4.27 -7.41 11.75
N LYS A 343 -3.78 -6.20 11.46
CA LYS A 343 -4.58 -5.08 10.93
C LYS A 343 -5.42 -5.42 9.70
N PRO A 344 -4.93 -6.17 8.69
CA PRO A 344 -5.78 -6.57 7.57
C PRO A 344 -7.00 -7.38 8.02
N LEU A 345 -6.83 -8.26 9.02
CA LEU A 345 -7.90 -9.05 9.64
C LEU A 345 -8.89 -8.16 10.40
N TYR A 346 -8.42 -7.13 11.12
CA TYR A 346 -9.30 -6.16 11.77
C TYR A 346 -10.27 -5.52 10.77
N HIS A 347 -9.77 -5.03 9.64
CA HIS A 347 -10.60 -4.39 8.62
C HIS A 347 -11.57 -5.37 7.95
N GLN A 348 -11.16 -6.63 7.80
CA GLN A 348 -12.04 -7.67 7.29
C GLN A 348 -13.19 -7.96 8.27
N PHE A 349 -12.89 -8.11 9.57
CA PHE A 349 -13.94 -8.25 10.58
C PHE A 349 -14.81 -7.00 10.70
N GLU A 350 -14.27 -5.79 10.64
CA GLU A 350 -15.05 -4.55 10.68
C GLU A 350 -16.04 -4.45 9.50
N ALA A 351 -15.71 -5.06 8.35
CA ALA A 351 -16.56 -5.08 7.17
C ALA A 351 -17.60 -6.20 7.19
N GLU A 352 -17.23 -7.38 7.70
CA GLU A 352 -18.05 -8.60 7.62
C GLU A 352 -18.83 -8.90 8.91
N ALA A 353 -18.29 -8.51 10.06
CA ALA A 353 -18.89 -8.79 11.35
C ALA A 353 -19.99 -7.77 11.70
N GLY A 354 -20.98 -8.26 12.44
CA GLY A 354 -22.12 -7.46 12.87
C GLY A 354 -21.75 -6.37 13.91
N PRO A 355 -22.74 -5.59 14.37
CA PRO A 355 -22.54 -4.54 15.37
C PRO A 355 -22.06 -5.05 16.74
N GLU A 356 -22.12 -6.36 16.96
CA GLU A 356 -21.57 -7.06 18.11
C GLU A 356 -20.06 -7.28 18.04
N PHE A 357 -19.39 -6.96 16.92
CA PHE A 357 -17.95 -7.14 16.79
C PHE A 357 -17.15 -6.36 17.84
N HIS A 358 -16.23 -7.07 18.50
CA HIS A 358 -15.30 -6.54 19.47
C HIS A 358 -13.87 -6.92 19.13
N TRP A 359 -12.98 -5.94 19.24
CA TRP A 359 -11.55 -6.09 18.97
C TRP A 359 -10.74 -5.27 19.98
N SER A 360 -9.90 -5.92 20.77
CA SER A 360 -8.99 -5.24 21.70
C SER A 360 -7.58 -5.81 21.62
N TYR A 361 -6.58 -4.95 21.57
CA TYR A 361 -5.19 -5.41 21.59
C TYR A 361 -4.77 -5.70 23.03
N ARG A 362 -4.30 -6.92 23.27
CA ARG A 362 -3.74 -7.35 24.56
C ARG A 362 -2.22 -7.23 24.59
N LYS A 363 -1.57 -7.38 23.43
CA LYS A 363 -0.12 -7.26 23.27
C LYS A 363 0.23 -6.82 21.84
N ARG A 364 1.17 -5.88 21.71
CA ARG A 364 1.64 -5.33 20.43
C ARG A 364 3.16 -5.35 20.39
N ASP A 365 3.75 -6.54 20.33
CA ASP A 365 5.19 -6.69 20.23
C ASP A 365 5.60 -7.14 18.82
N PRO A 366 6.75 -6.67 18.29
CA PRO A 366 7.22 -7.03 16.94
C PRO A 366 7.37 -8.52 16.68
N GLU A 367 7.50 -9.34 17.72
CA GLU A 367 7.66 -10.80 17.66
C GLU A 367 6.35 -11.55 17.99
N GLU A 368 5.36 -10.88 18.58
CA GLU A 368 4.11 -11.49 19.03
C GLU A 368 3.00 -10.46 19.23
N PHE A 369 1.94 -10.57 18.43
CA PHE A 369 0.73 -9.79 18.59
C PHE A 369 -0.34 -10.64 19.26
N ARG A 370 -0.98 -10.11 20.30
CA ARG A 370 -2.14 -10.74 20.94
C ARG A 370 -3.34 -9.81 20.86
N VAL A 371 -4.43 -10.33 20.30
CA VAL A 371 -5.67 -9.57 20.10
C VAL A 371 -6.83 -10.38 20.64
N LEU A 372 -7.66 -9.78 21.50
CA LEU A 372 -8.97 -10.32 21.81
C LEU A 372 -9.93 -10.00 20.67
N VAL A 373 -10.47 -11.04 20.06
CA VAL A 373 -11.50 -10.97 19.02
C VAL A 373 -12.76 -11.60 19.58
N GLY A 374 -13.90 -10.92 19.52
CA GLY A 374 -15.13 -11.45 20.12
C GLY A 374 -16.43 -10.76 19.73
N LYS A 375 -17.51 -11.21 20.34
CA LYS A 375 -18.85 -10.62 20.21
C LYS A 375 -19.19 -9.92 21.52
N ALA A 376 -19.21 -8.59 21.56
CA ALA A 376 -19.67 -7.83 22.72
C ALA A 376 -21.20 -7.80 22.78
N ALA A 377 -21.76 -7.90 23.99
CA ALA A 377 -23.17 -7.67 24.20
C ALA A 377 -23.48 -6.18 23.91
N VAL A 378 -24.29 -5.92 22.88
CA VAL A 378 -24.78 -4.58 22.58
C VAL A 378 -25.62 -4.14 23.77
N ALA A 379 -25.18 -3.09 24.48
CA ALA A 379 -25.99 -2.49 25.52
C ALA A 379 -27.26 -1.92 24.85
N ASP A 380 -28.40 -2.51 25.15
CA ASP A 380 -29.71 -2.06 24.68
C ASP A 380 -29.90 -0.61 25.15
N ASP A 381 -29.70 0.35 24.24
CA ASP A 381 -29.98 1.76 24.48
C ASP A 381 -31.50 1.89 24.57
N ALA A 382 -32.01 1.72 25.79
CA ALA A 382 -33.42 1.76 26.11
C ALA A 382 -34.02 3.07 25.60
N VAL A 383 -34.78 2.96 24.52
CA VAL A 383 -35.63 4.00 23.94
C VAL A 383 -36.37 4.73 25.06
N THR A 384 -35.94 5.95 25.37
CA THR A 384 -36.71 6.82 26.25
C THR A 384 -37.77 7.50 25.39
N GLU A 385 -38.88 6.80 25.12
CA GLU A 385 -40.11 7.43 24.65
C GLU A 385 -40.70 8.27 25.80
N GLU A 386 -40.33 9.55 25.88
CA GLU A 386 -41.15 10.53 26.62
C GLU A 386 -42.42 10.84 25.82
N SER A 387 -43.37 9.91 25.94
CA SER A 387 -44.81 10.18 25.84
C SER A 387 -45.19 11.19 26.92
N GLY A 388 -45.39 12.45 26.51
CA GLY A 388 -45.68 13.56 27.40
C GLY A 388 -46.64 14.60 26.82
N ALA A 389 -47.75 14.17 26.21
CA ALA A 389 -48.96 14.98 26.20
C ALA A 389 -49.98 14.31 27.13
N PRO A 390 -50.54 15.05 28.10
CA PRO A 390 -51.91 15.48 27.82
C PRO A 390 -52.33 16.85 28.43
N PHE A 391 -53.27 17.47 27.71
CA PHE A 391 -54.18 18.59 28.04
C PHE A 391 -53.70 20.04 27.96
#